data_AF-A0A7I8KV85-F1
#
_entry.id   AF-A0A7I8KV85-F1
#
_cell.length_a   1.000
_cell.length_b   1.000
_cell.length_c   1.000
_cell.angle_alpha   90.00
_cell.angle_beta   90.00
_cell.angle_gamma   90.00
#
_symmetry.space_group_name_H-M   'P 1'
#
loop_
_entity.id
_entity.type
_entity.pdbx_description
1 polymer ?
#
loop_
_entity_poly.entity_id
_entity_poly.type
_entity_poly.pdbx_seq_one_letter_code
_entity_poly.pdbx_strand_id
1 'polypeptide(L)'
;MSNQEEKMPHGSASQIAAMLDLKAHPEGGFYSETFRDNSIVLAKSQLPPQYKVDRPISTSIYFLLPSGNVSHLHRIPCAETWHFYSGEPLTVFELQDNGEAKLTVLGTDLESGQVPQYTVPPMTWFGSFPTKDMESCDGNSLLLAPKRDPERHYSLVGCTCAPAFQFEDFEMASYAGVISLAVPTAEPFIRYLTA
;
A
#
# COMPACT_ATOMS: atom_id res chain seq x y z
N MET A 1 38.95 -15.38 15.56
CA MET A 1 37.59 -15.83 15.25
C MET A 1 36.83 -14.60 14.76
N SER A 2 36.70 -14.44 13.45
CA SER A 2 35.95 -13.30 12.89
C SER A 2 34.46 -13.55 13.10
N ASN A 3 33.78 -12.66 13.82
CA ASN A 3 32.33 -12.55 13.75
C ASN A 3 31.98 -12.29 12.28
N GLN A 4 31.44 -13.30 11.60
CA GLN A 4 30.71 -13.06 10.37
C GLN A 4 29.42 -12.36 10.79
N GLU A 5 29.32 -11.06 10.51
CA GLU A 5 28.02 -10.40 10.52
C GLU A 5 27.09 -11.23 9.64
N GLU A 6 26.04 -11.75 10.25
CA GLU A 6 25.01 -12.53 9.59
C GLU A 6 24.38 -11.62 8.54
N LYS A 7 24.83 -11.77 7.29
CA LYS A 7 24.42 -10.94 6.17
C LYS A 7 22.91 -11.17 6.02
N MET A 8 22.10 -10.16 6.32
CA MET A 8 20.66 -10.29 6.19
C MET A 8 20.35 -10.77 4.75
N PRO A 9 19.50 -11.79 4.58
CA PRO A 9 19.26 -12.43 3.29
C PRO A 9 18.77 -11.44 2.22
N HIS A 10 18.18 -10.34 2.68
CA HIS A 10 17.82 -9.16 1.93
C HIS A 10 18.38 -7.96 2.70
N GLY A 11 19.02 -6.99 2.05
CA GLY A 11 19.64 -5.84 2.74
C GLY A 11 18.66 -5.09 3.65
N SER A 12 19.16 -4.21 4.51
CA SER A 12 18.28 -3.42 5.38
C SER A 12 17.30 -2.55 4.57
N ALA A 13 16.18 -2.16 5.18
CA ALA A 13 15.19 -1.29 4.51
C ALA A 13 15.85 -0.05 3.90
N SER A 14 16.72 0.64 4.64
CA SER A 14 17.45 1.81 4.14
C SER A 14 18.42 1.47 2.99
N GLN A 15 19.08 0.30 3.03
CA GLN A 15 19.96 -0.14 1.93
C GLN A 15 19.15 -0.39 0.65
N ILE A 16 17.98 -1.03 0.76
CA ILE A 16 17.09 -1.27 -0.39
C ILE A 16 16.55 0.05 -0.93
N ALA A 17 16.10 0.95 -0.06
CA ALA A 17 15.66 2.27 -0.46
C ALA A 17 16.75 3.03 -1.25
N ALA A 18 17.99 2.97 -0.79
CA ALA A 18 19.12 3.58 -1.50
C ALA A 18 19.41 2.90 -2.85
N MET A 19 19.39 1.57 -2.91
CA MET A 19 19.65 0.81 -4.16
C MET A 19 18.59 1.05 -5.24
N LEU A 20 17.35 1.32 -4.84
CA LEU A 20 16.21 1.55 -5.74
C LEU A 20 15.85 3.04 -5.91
N ASP A 21 16.66 3.96 -5.38
CA ASP A 21 16.41 5.42 -5.38
C ASP A 21 15.01 5.79 -4.87
N LEU A 22 14.58 5.16 -3.78
CA LEU A 22 13.27 5.42 -3.18
C LEU A 22 13.29 6.70 -2.34
N LYS A 23 12.19 7.45 -2.42
CA LYS A 23 11.95 8.69 -1.67
C LYS A 23 10.75 8.52 -0.77
N ALA A 24 10.67 9.27 0.32
CA ALA A 24 9.49 9.21 1.20
C ALA A 24 8.21 9.54 0.40
N HIS A 25 7.18 8.70 0.54
CA HIS A 25 5.88 8.92 -0.08
C HIS A 25 4.98 9.75 0.85
N PRO A 26 4.11 10.65 0.33
CA PRO A 26 3.23 11.46 1.18
C PRO A 26 2.32 10.65 2.09
N GLU A 27 1.93 9.44 1.68
CA GLU A 27 1.08 8.54 2.47
C GLU A 27 1.85 7.66 3.45
N GLY A 28 3.17 7.80 3.54
CA GLY A 28 4.04 6.93 4.34
C GLY A 28 4.76 5.87 3.50
N GLY A 29 5.83 5.30 4.06
CA GLY A 29 6.74 4.44 3.31
C GLY A 29 7.62 5.21 2.31
N PHE A 30 8.22 4.48 1.38
CA PHE A 30 9.12 5.01 0.36
C PHE A 30 8.73 4.49 -1.02
N TYR A 31 8.88 5.31 -2.05
CA TYR A 31 8.51 4.96 -3.42
C TYR A 31 9.46 5.52 -4.47
N SER A 32 9.43 4.96 -5.66
CA SER A 32 10.04 5.53 -6.86
C SER A 32 9.25 5.11 -8.09
N GLU A 33 8.89 6.08 -8.94
CA GLU A 33 8.25 5.80 -10.24
C GLU A 33 9.29 5.26 -11.22
N THR A 34 9.08 4.02 -11.68
CA THR A 34 10.01 3.31 -12.56
C THR A 34 9.55 3.32 -14.01
N PHE A 35 8.26 3.57 -14.24
CA PHE A 35 7.65 3.56 -15.57
C PHE A 35 6.46 4.52 -15.65
N ARG A 36 6.37 5.22 -16.78
CA ARG A 36 5.20 6.02 -17.18
C ARG A 36 5.01 5.93 -18.69
N ASP A 37 3.90 5.36 -19.11
CA ASP A 37 3.57 5.18 -20.52
C ASP A 37 2.90 6.42 -21.12
N ASN A 38 3.69 7.25 -21.79
CA ASN A 38 3.22 8.44 -22.51
C ASN A 38 2.96 8.17 -24.00
N SER A 39 2.90 6.92 -24.45
CA SER A 39 2.64 6.60 -25.86
C SER A 39 1.27 7.10 -26.34
N ILE A 40 0.29 7.12 -25.42
CA ILE A 40 -1.05 7.67 -25.61
C ILE A 40 -1.40 8.47 -24.35
N VAL A 41 -2.06 9.61 -24.54
CA VAL A 41 -2.64 10.41 -23.46
C VAL A 41 -4.14 10.51 -23.68
N LEU A 42 -4.92 9.93 -22.77
CA LEU A 42 -6.38 10.01 -22.75
C LEU A 42 -6.79 11.40 -22.28
N ALA A 43 -7.57 12.11 -23.09
CA ALA A 43 -8.09 13.42 -22.71
C ALA A 43 -9.07 13.28 -21.54
N LYS A 44 -9.01 14.19 -20.56
CA LYS A 44 -9.92 14.24 -19.40
C LYS A 44 -11.39 14.16 -19.80
N SER A 45 -11.76 14.78 -20.93
CA SER A 45 -13.13 14.77 -21.46
C SER A 45 -13.64 13.37 -21.85
N GLN A 46 -12.74 12.38 -22.00
CA GLN A 46 -13.06 10.99 -22.31
C GLN A 46 -12.99 10.08 -21.08
N LEU A 47 -12.61 10.61 -19.92
CA LEU A 47 -12.44 9.88 -18.66
C LEU A 47 -13.67 10.05 -17.75
N PRO A 48 -13.88 9.12 -16.80
CA PRO A 48 -14.87 9.31 -15.73
C PRO A 48 -14.66 10.63 -14.98
N PRO A 49 -15.73 11.26 -14.44
CA PRO A 49 -15.68 12.61 -13.86
C PRO A 49 -14.76 12.74 -12.64
N GLN A 50 -14.36 11.63 -12.03
CA GLN A 50 -13.42 11.59 -10.91
C GLN A 50 -11.99 11.95 -11.33
N TYR A 51 -11.66 11.82 -12.62
CA TYR A 51 -10.37 12.19 -13.18
C TYR A 51 -10.29 13.70 -13.38
N LYS A 52 -9.30 14.34 -12.76
CA LYS A 52 -9.14 15.80 -12.72
C LYS A 52 -8.23 16.33 -13.81
N VAL A 53 -7.40 15.49 -14.43
CA VAL A 53 -6.46 15.82 -15.51
C VAL A 53 -6.39 14.72 -16.58
N ASP A 54 -5.74 15.02 -17.71
CA ASP A 54 -5.45 14.05 -18.77
C ASP A 54 -4.59 12.88 -18.25
N ARG A 55 -4.68 11.73 -18.93
CA ARG A 55 -4.07 10.49 -18.43
C ARG A 55 -3.15 9.81 -19.43
N PRO A 56 -1.85 9.67 -19.11
CA PRO A 56 -1.02 8.63 -19.71
C PRO A 56 -1.62 7.24 -19.47
N ILE A 57 -1.22 6.25 -20.26
CA ILE A 57 -1.83 4.91 -20.24
C ILE A 57 -1.62 4.21 -18.90
N SER A 58 -0.40 4.26 -18.36
CA SER A 58 -0.10 3.57 -17.11
C SER A 58 1.15 4.10 -16.44
N THR A 59 1.29 3.78 -15.16
CA THR A 59 2.49 4.01 -14.36
C THR A 59 2.81 2.77 -13.55
N SER A 60 4.09 2.57 -13.25
CA SER A 60 4.52 1.59 -12.24
C SER A 60 5.53 2.22 -11.29
N ILE A 61 5.47 1.81 -10.03
CA ILE A 61 6.36 2.25 -8.97
C ILE A 61 6.96 1.05 -8.23
N TYR A 62 8.12 1.25 -7.61
CA TYR A 62 8.49 0.50 -6.41
C TYR A 62 7.88 1.18 -5.18
N PHE A 63 7.45 0.38 -4.19
CA PHE A 63 7.01 0.85 -2.89
C PHE A 63 7.60 -0.03 -1.77
N LEU A 64 8.20 0.59 -0.76
CA LEU A 64 8.82 -0.05 0.38
C LEU A 64 8.16 0.46 1.66
N LEU A 65 7.65 -0.46 2.49
CA LEU A 65 7.02 -0.14 3.76
C LEU A 65 7.73 -0.84 4.92
N PRO A 66 8.56 -0.13 5.70
CA PRO A 66 9.16 -0.65 6.92
C PRO A 66 8.13 -0.86 8.03
N SER A 67 8.39 -1.82 8.93
CA SER A 67 7.61 -2.05 10.15
C SER A 67 7.43 -0.76 10.97
N GLY A 68 6.24 -0.60 11.56
CA GLY A 68 5.85 0.58 12.31
C GLY A 68 5.45 1.78 11.45
N ASN A 69 5.42 1.63 10.12
CA ASN A 69 4.87 2.61 9.20
C ASN A 69 3.60 2.05 8.53
N VAL A 70 2.77 2.95 8.04
CA VAL A 70 1.58 2.61 7.25
C VAL A 70 1.60 3.38 5.94
N SER A 71 0.98 2.82 4.91
CA SER A 71 0.40 3.58 3.82
C SER A 71 -0.96 4.05 4.30
N HIS A 72 -1.08 5.34 4.62
CA HIS A 72 -2.31 5.93 5.14
C HIS A 72 -3.48 5.73 4.20
N LEU A 73 -4.69 5.75 4.77
CA LEU A 73 -5.92 5.53 4.03
C LEU A 73 -6.11 6.61 2.97
N HIS A 74 -6.22 6.20 1.72
CA HIS A 74 -6.35 7.09 0.58
C HIS A 74 -7.25 6.45 -0.49
N ARG A 75 -7.54 7.23 -1.52
CA ARG A 75 -8.37 6.82 -2.66
C ARG A 75 -7.89 7.46 -3.94
N ILE A 76 -7.94 6.69 -5.02
CA ILE A 76 -7.60 7.13 -6.38
C ILE A 76 -8.65 6.60 -7.38
N PRO A 77 -8.82 7.25 -8.55
CA PRO A 77 -9.83 6.88 -9.52
C PRO A 77 -9.40 5.78 -10.50
N CYS A 78 -8.14 5.34 -10.44
CA CYS A 78 -7.63 4.20 -11.23
C CYS A 78 -7.61 2.93 -10.38
N ALA A 79 -7.62 1.78 -11.06
CA ALA A 79 -7.32 0.53 -10.40
C ALA A 79 -5.82 0.48 -10.14
N GLU A 80 -5.44 -0.06 -8.98
CA GLU A 80 -4.04 -0.23 -8.62
C GLU A 80 -3.73 -1.69 -8.33
N THR A 81 -2.86 -2.26 -9.15
CA THR A 81 -2.36 -3.63 -8.97
C THR A 81 -1.08 -3.60 -8.14
N TRP A 82 -1.12 -4.29 -7.00
CA TRP A 82 -0.02 -4.49 -6.09
C TRP A 82 0.67 -5.82 -6.39
N HIS A 83 2.00 -5.83 -6.37
CA HIS A 83 2.85 -6.97 -6.69
C HIS A 83 3.85 -7.19 -5.56
N PHE A 84 3.76 -8.30 -4.85
CA PHE A 84 4.74 -8.64 -3.82
C PHE A 84 6.09 -9.01 -4.45
N TYR A 85 7.18 -8.39 -3.99
CA TYR A 85 8.54 -8.70 -4.47
C TYR A 85 9.41 -9.37 -3.41
N SER A 86 9.50 -8.79 -2.21
CA SER A 86 10.35 -9.36 -1.14
C SER A 86 10.02 -8.79 0.24
N GLY A 87 10.63 -9.38 1.27
CA GLY A 87 10.42 -8.99 2.66
C GLY A 87 9.32 -9.81 3.33
N GLU A 88 8.62 -9.20 4.26
CA GLU A 88 7.51 -9.81 4.99
C GLU A 88 6.17 -9.47 4.33
N PRO A 89 5.11 -10.28 4.55
CA PRO A 89 3.81 -10.03 3.96
C PRO A 89 3.26 -8.64 4.32
N LEU A 90 2.52 -8.07 3.37
CA LEU A 90 1.88 -6.76 3.47
C LEU A 90 0.37 -6.94 3.45
N THR A 91 -0.35 -6.34 4.39
CA THR A 91 -1.81 -6.34 4.36
C THR A 91 -2.30 -5.09 3.66
N VAL A 92 -3.09 -5.26 2.60
CA VAL A 92 -3.89 -4.20 1.98
C VAL A 92 -5.26 -4.20 2.64
N PHE A 93 -5.61 -3.07 3.25
CA PHE A 93 -6.94 -2.80 3.80
C PHE A 93 -7.78 -2.07 2.76
N GLU A 94 -9.03 -2.47 2.61
CA GLU A 94 -10.04 -1.81 1.80
C GLU A 94 -11.30 -1.57 2.64
N LEU A 95 -11.82 -0.35 2.66
CA LEU A 95 -13.15 -0.05 3.18
C LEU A 95 -14.16 -0.24 2.04
N GLN A 96 -15.01 -1.25 2.18
CA GLN A 96 -16.00 -1.63 1.18
C GLN A 96 -17.25 -0.74 1.24
N ASP A 97 -18.07 -0.77 0.17
CA ASP A 97 -19.30 0.04 0.06
C ASP A 97 -20.35 -0.29 1.14
N ASN A 98 -20.32 -1.50 1.70
CA ASN A 98 -21.15 -1.91 2.83
C ASN A 98 -20.59 -1.44 4.20
N GLY A 99 -19.46 -0.74 4.19
CA GLY A 99 -18.75 -0.23 5.37
C GLY A 99 -17.85 -1.26 6.06
N GLU A 100 -17.77 -2.49 5.56
CA GLU A 100 -16.93 -3.53 6.12
C GLU A 100 -15.46 -3.38 5.69
N ALA A 101 -14.57 -3.90 6.54
CA ALA A 101 -13.16 -4.02 6.24
C ALA A 101 -12.90 -5.29 5.41
N LYS A 102 -12.24 -5.14 4.27
CA LYS A 102 -11.61 -6.25 3.55
C LYS A 102 -10.10 -6.18 3.72
N LEU A 103 -9.51 -7.31 4.09
CA LEU A 103 -8.07 -7.45 4.25
C LEU A 103 -7.55 -8.45 3.22
N THR A 104 -6.60 -8.01 2.39
CA THR A 104 -5.89 -8.88 1.45
C THR A 104 -4.42 -8.94 1.83
N VAL A 105 -3.89 -10.13 2.09
CA VAL A 105 -2.48 -10.32 2.46
C VAL A 105 -1.64 -10.62 1.24
N LEU A 106 -0.74 -9.71 0.90
CA LEU A 106 0.25 -9.86 -0.16
C LEU A 106 1.47 -10.63 0.37
N GLY A 107 1.89 -11.66 -0.37
CA GLY A 107 3.04 -12.49 -0.02
C GLY A 107 3.10 -13.76 -0.86
N THR A 108 4.05 -14.64 -0.55
CA THR A 108 4.30 -15.87 -1.33
C THR A 108 3.82 -17.15 -0.65
N ASP A 109 3.31 -17.08 0.58
CA ASP A 109 2.76 -18.24 1.29
C ASP A 109 1.30 -18.50 0.87
N LEU A 110 1.15 -19.16 -0.28
CA LEU A 110 -0.14 -19.49 -0.87
C LEU A 110 -0.98 -20.43 0.00
N GLU A 111 -0.33 -21.31 0.78
CA GLU A 111 -1.03 -22.25 1.67
C GLU A 111 -1.72 -21.52 2.83
N SER A 112 -1.12 -20.41 3.28
CA SER A 112 -1.72 -19.48 4.24
C SER A 112 -2.70 -18.47 3.62
N GLY A 113 -3.01 -18.61 2.33
CA GLY A 113 -3.93 -17.72 1.61
C GLY A 113 -3.36 -16.36 1.20
N GLN A 114 -2.05 -16.17 1.30
CA GLN A 114 -1.39 -14.97 0.77
C GLN A 114 -1.43 -14.99 -0.76
N VAL A 115 -1.46 -13.82 -1.38
CA VAL A 115 -1.43 -13.69 -2.84
C VAL A 115 -0.25 -12.84 -3.29
N PRO A 116 0.53 -13.24 -4.31
CA PRO A 116 1.64 -12.42 -4.79
C PRO A 116 1.19 -11.16 -5.53
N GLN A 117 -0.08 -11.12 -5.95
CA GLN A 117 -0.65 -10.01 -6.70
C GLN A 117 -2.10 -9.79 -6.30
N TYR A 118 -2.49 -8.53 -6.16
CA TYR A 118 -3.86 -8.13 -5.89
C TYR A 118 -4.16 -6.79 -6.58
N THR A 119 -5.42 -6.55 -6.98
CA THR A 119 -5.82 -5.26 -7.56
C THR A 119 -6.91 -4.63 -6.71
N VAL A 120 -6.61 -3.44 -6.18
CA VAL A 120 -7.60 -2.59 -5.53
C VAL A 120 -8.46 -1.93 -6.61
N PRO A 121 -9.80 -2.03 -6.53
CA PRO A 121 -10.68 -1.38 -7.49
C PRO A 121 -10.56 0.16 -7.46
N PRO A 122 -10.92 0.84 -8.56
CA PRO A 122 -11.06 2.29 -8.58
C PRO A 122 -11.98 2.80 -7.47
N MET A 123 -11.68 3.97 -6.93
CA MET A 123 -12.52 4.69 -5.96
C MET A 123 -12.77 3.97 -4.62
N THR A 124 -12.02 2.91 -4.33
CA THR A 124 -12.00 2.28 -3.01
C THR A 124 -11.13 3.10 -2.05
N TRP A 125 -11.56 3.25 -0.80
CA TRP A 125 -10.68 3.75 0.26
C TRP A 125 -9.80 2.59 0.72
N PHE A 126 -8.49 2.73 0.60
CA PHE A 126 -7.55 1.67 0.92
C PHE A 126 -6.26 2.21 1.52
N GLY A 127 -5.53 1.33 2.19
CA GLY A 127 -4.24 1.61 2.79
C GLY A 127 -3.51 0.30 3.00
N SER A 128 -2.29 0.34 3.54
CA SER A 128 -1.54 -0.88 3.81
C SER A 128 -0.63 -0.77 5.02
N PHE A 129 -0.32 -1.92 5.61
CA PHE A 129 0.59 -2.04 6.74
C PHE A 129 1.30 -3.40 6.69
N PRO A 130 2.54 -3.52 7.21
CA PRO A 130 3.23 -4.80 7.30
C PRO A 130 2.41 -5.77 8.13
N THR A 131 2.03 -6.93 7.57
CA THR A 131 1.05 -7.85 8.19
C THR A 131 1.46 -8.27 9.59
N LYS A 132 2.76 -8.47 9.82
CA LYS A 132 3.31 -8.89 11.11
C LYS A 132 3.42 -7.77 12.15
N ASP A 133 3.01 -6.54 11.84
CA ASP A 133 2.78 -5.50 12.86
C ASP A 133 1.45 -5.71 13.60
N MET A 134 0.67 -6.72 13.20
CA MET A 134 -0.56 -7.14 13.88
C MET A 134 -0.37 -8.51 14.52
N GLU A 135 -0.83 -8.67 15.76
CA GLU A 135 -0.97 -9.98 16.42
C GLU A 135 -2.19 -10.75 15.88
N SER A 136 -3.26 -10.02 15.57
CA SER A 136 -4.46 -10.54 14.93
C SER A 136 -5.08 -9.45 14.06
N CYS A 137 -5.51 -9.82 12.86
CA CYS A 137 -6.25 -8.96 11.94
C CYS A 137 -7.33 -9.80 11.24
N ASP A 138 -8.43 -10.05 11.93
CA ASP A 138 -9.58 -10.82 11.43
C ASP A 138 -10.67 -9.95 10.79
N GLY A 139 -10.37 -8.66 10.55
CA GLY A 139 -11.32 -7.66 10.04
C GLY A 139 -12.29 -7.11 11.09
N ASN A 140 -12.33 -7.71 12.29
CA ASN A 140 -13.23 -7.30 13.37
C ASN A 140 -12.51 -6.69 14.57
N SER A 141 -11.22 -6.97 14.71
CA SER A 141 -10.36 -6.43 15.74
C SER A 141 -8.97 -6.14 15.18
N LEU A 142 -8.31 -5.12 15.74
CA LEU A 142 -6.93 -4.78 15.44
C LEU A 142 -6.14 -4.79 16.74
N LEU A 143 -5.21 -5.73 16.86
CA LEU A 143 -4.28 -5.83 17.97
C LEU A 143 -2.85 -5.66 17.45
N LEU A 144 -2.19 -4.60 17.89
CA LEU A 144 -0.81 -4.30 17.49
C LEU A 144 0.17 -5.29 18.11
N ALA A 145 1.08 -5.81 17.29
CA ALA A 145 2.22 -6.58 17.76
C ALA A 145 3.27 -5.67 18.44
N PRO A 146 4.18 -6.24 19.24
CA PRO A 146 5.32 -5.50 19.78
C PRO A 146 6.12 -4.82 18.67
N LYS A 147 6.62 -3.62 18.95
CA LYS A 147 7.42 -2.85 17.98
C LYS A 147 8.63 -3.67 17.50
N ARG A 148 8.85 -3.66 16.19
CA ARG A 148 9.91 -4.41 15.52
C ARG A 148 10.91 -3.44 14.89
N ASP A 149 12.11 -3.94 14.57
CA ASP A 149 13.17 -3.13 13.96
C ASP A 149 12.81 -2.82 12.48
N PRO A 150 12.53 -1.54 12.12
CA PRO A 150 12.15 -1.18 10.75
C PRO A 150 13.26 -1.43 9.73
N GLU A 151 14.53 -1.50 10.16
CA GLU A 151 15.62 -1.80 9.25
C GLU A 151 15.66 -3.28 8.87
N ARG A 152 15.04 -4.16 9.67
CA ARG A 152 15.04 -5.63 9.45
C ARG A 152 13.70 -6.16 8.95
N HIS A 153 12.61 -5.46 9.27
CA HIS A 153 11.25 -5.87 8.94
C HIS A 153 10.61 -4.84 8.02
N TYR A 154 10.33 -5.24 6.79
CA TYR A 154 9.72 -4.40 5.77
C TYR A 154 9.00 -5.26 4.73
N SER A 155 8.18 -4.62 3.90
CA SER A 155 7.61 -5.20 2.68
C SER A 155 8.05 -4.37 1.46
N LEU A 156 8.61 -5.02 0.44
CA LEU A 156 8.89 -4.42 -0.85
C LEU A 156 7.87 -4.94 -1.87
N VAL A 157 7.15 -4.02 -2.48
CA VAL A 157 6.14 -4.29 -3.50
C VAL A 157 6.34 -3.38 -4.71
N GLY A 158 5.66 -3.72 -5.81
CA GLY A 158 5.44 -2.81 -6.93
C GLY A 158 3.96 -2.47 -7.04
N CYS A 159 3.64 -1.26 -7.46
CA CYS A 159 2.26 -0.85 -7.73
C CYS A 159 2.16 -0.39 -9.18
N THR A 160 1.12 -0.85 -9.89
CA THR A 160 0.84 -0.45 -11.26
C THR A 160 -0.56 0.14 -11.34
N CYS A 161 -0.65 1.35 -11.92
CA CYS A 161 -1.92 2.03 -12.15
C CYS A 161 -2.20 2.14 -13.64
N ALA A 162 -3.43 1.79 -14.03
CA ALA A 162 -3.94 1.98 -15.38
C ALA A 162 -5.41 2.46 -15.32
N PRO A 163 -5.75 3.68 -15.78
CA PRO A 163 -4.86 4.72 -16.30
C PRO A 163 -3.78 5.19 -15.32
N ALA A 164 -2.74 5.86 -15.83
CA ALA A 164 -1.60 6.30 -15.03
C ALA A 164 -2.00 7.10 -13.77
N PHE A 165 -1.22 6.93 -12.69
CA PHE A 165 -1.36 7.72 -11.48
C PHE A 165 -1.05 9.21 -11.73
N GLN A 166 -1.81 10.07 -11.06
CA GLN A 166 -1.60 11.51 -10.99
C GLN A 166 -1.97 12.02 -9.59
N PHE A 167 -1.14 12.90 -9.03
CA PHE A 167 -1.31 13.40 -7.66
C PHE A 167 -2.55 14.28 -7.50
N GLU A 168 -3.02 14.93 -8.56
CA GLU A 168 -4.23 15.75 -8.54
C GLU A 168 -5.46 14.96 -8.10
N ASP A 169 -5.46 13.66 -8.34
CA ASP A 169 -6.56 12.74 -8.06
C ASP A 169 -6.41 11.97 -6.76
N PHE A 170 -5.24 12.09 -6.12
CA PHE A 170 -4.94 11.46 -4.86
C PHE A 170 -5.72 12.14 -3.73
N GLU A 171 -6.56 11.36 -3.05
CA GLU A 171 -7.35 11.83 -1.92
C GLU A 171 -6.88 11.11 -0.66
N MET A 172 -6.34 11.85 0.31
CA MET A 172 -6.01 11.32 1.63
C MET A 172 -7.21 11.42 2.56
N ALA A 173 -7.53 10.34 3.27
CA ALA A 173 -8.62 10.33 4.22
C ALA A 173 -8.27 11.12 5.48
N SER A 174 -9.29 11.70 6.10
CA SER A 174 -9.24 12.04 7.52
C SER A 174 -10.20 11.12 8.27
N TYR A 175 -9.88 10.79 9.53
CA TYR A 175 -10.74 9.96 10.37
C TYR A 175 -12.22 10.40 10.31
N ALA A 176 -12.46 11.71 10.53
CA ALA A 176 -13.80 12.28 10.54
C ALA A 176 -14.51 12.21 9.17
N GLY A 177 -13.75 12.19 8.07
CA GLY A 177 -14.29 12.14 6.71
C GLY A 177 -14.74 10.75 6.26
N VAL A 178 -14.23 9.68 6.88
CA VAL A 178 -14.50 8.30 6.44
C VAL A 178 -15.21 7.45 7.48
N ILE A 179 -15.16 7.80 8.77
CA ILE A 179 -15.74 6.95 9.82
C ILE A 179 -17.26 6.73 9.65
N SER A 180 -17.99 7.71 9.12
CA SER A 180 -19.44 7.56 8.89
C SER A 180 -19.78 6.56 7.78
N LEU A 181 -18.80 6.12 6.99
CA LEU A 181 -18.97 5.11 5.95
C LEU A 181 -18.80 3.69 6.50
N ALA A 182 -18.27 3.55 7.72
CA ALA A 182 -17.79 2.27 8.22
C ALA A 182 -18.72 1.67 9.27
N VAL A 183 -18.76 0.33 9.31
CA VAL A 183 -19.36 -0.39 10.44
C VAL A 183 -18.40 -0.34 11.65
N PRO A 184 -18.90 -0.51 12.90
CA PRO A 184 -18.07 -0.38 14.10
C PRO A 184 -16.83 -1.28 14.14
N THR A 185 -16.88 -2.45 13.51
CA THR A 185 -15.75 -3.40 13.43
C THR A 185 -14.59 -2.90 12.56
N ALA A 186 -14.85 -2.00 11.61
CA ALA A 186 -13.81 -1.40 10.76
C ALA A 186 -13.15 -0.15 11.38
N GLU A 187 -13.76 0.45 12.40
CA GLU A 187 -13.26 1.66 13.06
C GLU A 187 -11.81 1.55 13.56
N PRO A 188 -11.36 0.45 14.20
CA PRO A 188 -9.97 0.34 14.66
C PRO A 188 -8.95 0.46 13.53
N PHE A 189 -9.24 -0.10 12.36
CA PHE A 189 -8.40 0.00 11.17
C PHE A 189 -8.37 1.42 10.62
N ILE A 190 -9.54 2.07 10.55
CA ILE A 190 -9.64 3.47 10.10
C ILE A 190 -8.83 4.38 11.02
N ARG A 191 -8.95 4.22 12.35
CA ARG A 191 -8.15 4.98 13.32
C ARG A 191 -6.67 4.78 13.08
N TYR A 192 -6.24 3.53 12.90
CA TYR A 192 -4.84 3.20 12.67
C TYR A 192 -4.28 3.80 11.37
N LEU A 193 -5.07 3.77 10.29
CA LEU A 193 -4.64 4.22 8.96
C LEU A 193 -4.86 5.72 8.70
N THR A 194 -5.41 6.46 9.66
CA THR A 194 -5.63 7.92 9.56
C THR A 194 -4.99 8.69 10.72
N ALA A 195 -4.19 8.01 11.55
CA ALA A 195 -3.52 8.58 12.73
C ALA A 195 -2.40 9.56 12.39
#